data_AF-A0A7J4SHU7-F1
#
_entry.id   AF-A0A7J4SHU7-F1
#
_cell.length_a   1.000
_cell.length_b   1.000
_cell.length_c   1.000
_cell.angle_alpha   90.00
_cell.angle_beta   90.00
_cell.angle_gamma   90.00
#
_symmetry.space_group_name_H-M   'P 1'
#
loop_
_entity.id
_entity.type
_entity.pdbx_description
1 polymer ?
#
loop_
_entity_poly.entity_id
_entity_poly.type
_entity_poly.pdbx_seq_one_letter_code
_entity_poly.pdbx_strand_id
1 'polypeptide(L)'
;MAANSPSISMRAAPALFIFGWIAAVLGYFGILPENLGAGLAILAWTTSVTLILLDRMAKYRAEVGPLQDMWSDGESEDEETEVEPLANPRELGLDVPL
;
A
#
# COMPACT_ATOMS: atom_id res chain seq x y z
N MET A 1 5.46 -4.19 -22.78
CA MET A 1 5.69 -5.18 -21.71
C MET A 1 6.90 -4.72 -20.88
N ALA A 2 6.68 -3.91 -19.85
CA ALA A 2 7.77 -3.50 -18.96
C ALA A 2 8.09 -4.68 -18.03
N ALA A 3 9.34 -5.13 -18.05
CA ALA A 3 9.80 -6.22 -17.21
C ALA A 3 9.57 -5.88 -15.72
N ASN A 4 8.85 -6.76 -15.02
CA ASN A 4 8.63 -6.75 -13.57
C ASN A 4 9.95 -6.97 -12.82
N SER A 5 10.88 -6.03 -12.95
CA SER A 5 12.10 -6.00 -12.17
C SER A 5 11.68 -5.69 -10.73
N PRO A 6 12.04 -6.54 -9.74
CA PRO A 6 11.75 -6.24 -8.35
C PRO A 6 12.32 -4.84 -8.03
N SER A 7 11.49 -3.97 -7.47
CA SER A 7 11.91 -2.64 -7.03
C SER A 7 13.14 -2.79 -6.10
N ILE A 8 14.02 -1.79 -6.10
CA ILE A 8 15.20 -1.77 -5.21
C ILE A 8 14.78 -1.99 -3.75
N SER A 9 13.62 -1.44 -3.35
CA SER A 9 12.99 -1.66 -2.04
C SER A 9 12.69 -3.15 -1.78
N MET A 10 12.16 -3.88 -2.76
CA MET A 10 11.82 -5.31 -2.63
C MET A 10 13.06 -6.20 -2.46
N ARG A 11 14.23 -5.77 -2.95
CA ARG A 11 15.51 -6.48 -2.75
C ARG A 11 16.24 -6.06 -1.47
N ALA A 12 16.17 -4.78 -1.12
CA ALA A 12 16.89 -4.23 0.02
C ALA A 12 16.22 -4.53 1.36
N ALA A 13 14.88 -4.58 1.42
CA ALA A 13 14.16 -4.77 2.68
C ALA A 13 14.47 -6.11 3.39
N PRO A 14 14.50 -7.28 2.70
CA PRO A 14 14.87 -8.54 3.35
C PRO A 14 16.32 -8.53 3.85
N ALA A 15 17.23 -7.94 3.07
CA ALA A 15 18.64 -7.84 3.44
C ALA A 15 18.83 -6.97 4.69
N LEU A 16 18.15 -5.83 4.78
CA LEU A 16 18.15 -4.98 5.97
C LEU A 16 17.54 -5.68 7.18
N PHE A 17 16.49 -6.49 6.99
CA PHE A 17 15.88 -7.22 8.08
C PHE A 17 16.85 -8.26 8.68
N ILE A 18 17.55 -9.00 7.83
CA ILE A 18 18.59 -9.96 8.23
C ILE A 18 19.76 -9.23 8.88
N PHE A 19 20.20 -8.11 8.31
CA PHE A 19 21.26 -7.29 8.90
C PHE A 19 20.91 -6.83 10.32
N GLY A 20 19.65 -6.45 10.57
CA GLY A 20 19.20 -6.09 11.92
C GLY A 20 19.35 -7.25 12.92
N TRP A 21 19.03 -8.48 12.52
CA TRP A 21 19.27 -9.67 13.34
C TRP A 21 20.75 -9.92 13.60
N ILE A 22 21.60 -9.77 12.58
CA ILE A 22 23.06 -9.91 12.75
C ILE A 22 23.57 -8.89 13.77
N ALA A 23 23.18 -7.62 13.64
CA ALA A 23 23.60 -6.57 14.57
C ALA A 23 23.14 -6.84 16.01
N ALA A 24 21.89 -7.30 16.19
CA ALA A 24 21.35 -7.66 17.50
C ALA A 24 22.12 -8.83 18.13
N VAL A 25 22.41 -9.89 17.35
CA VAL A 25 23.17 -11.05 17.81
C VAL A 25 24.60 -10.67 18.18
N LEU A 26 25.26 -9.83 17.38
CA LEU A 26 26.60 -9.33 17.69
C LEU A 26 26.62 -8.49 18.98
N GLY A 27 25.58 -7.70 19.23
CA GLY A 27 25.40 -6.96 20.48
C GLY A 27 25.18 -7.89 21.68
N TYR A 28 24.32 -8.90 21.52
CA TYR A 28 24.01 -9.88 22.58
C TYR A 28 25.23 -10.70 23.01
N PHE A 29 26.07 -11.13 22.07
CA PHE A 29 27.30 -11.86 22.37
C PHE A 29 28.47 -10.96 22.81
N GLY A 30 28.26 -9.64 22.91
CA GLY A 30 29.29 -8.69 23.35
C GLY A 30 30.41 -8.47 22.34
N ILE A 31 30.23 -8.84 21.07
CA ILE A 31 31.18 -8.55 19.99
C ILE A 31 31.17 -7.06 19.64
N LEU A 32 30.00 -6.42 19.76
CA LEU A 32 29.80 -4.98 19.68
C LEU A 32 29.12 -4.50 20.98
N PRO A 33 29.28 -3.22 21.35
CA PRO A 33 28.54 -2.67 22.49
C PRO A 33 27.04 -2.88 22.30
N GLU A 34 26.36 -3.39 23.33
CA GLU A 34 24.95 -3.78 23.26
C GLU A 34 24.05 -2.65 22.74
N ASN A 35 24.26 -1.43 23.25
CA ASN A 35 23.54 -0.23 22.80
C ASN A 35 23.71 0.05 21.31
N LEU A 36 24.91 -0.19 20.76
CA LEU A 36 25.21 -0.02 19.35
C LEU A 36 24.54 -1.12 18.52
N GLY A 37 24.65 -2.39 18.95
CA GLY A 37 24.01 -3.52 18.29
C GLY A 37 22.48 -3.39 18.25
N ALA A 38 21.87 -3.07 19.40
CA ALA A 38 20.44 -2.83 19.51
C ALA A 38 19.98 -1.61 18.69
N GLY A 39 20.73 -0.50 18.75
CA GLY A 39 20.43 0.69 17.95
C GLY A 39 20.47 0.42 16.45
N LEU A 40 21.50 -0.27 15.96
CA LEU A 40 21.61 -0.67 14.55
C LEU A 40 20.50 -1.63 14.14
N ALA A 41 20.12 -2.57 15.00
CA ALA A 41 19.02 -3.51 14.73
C ALA A 41 17.69 -2.78 14.55
N ILE A 42 17.36 -1.87 15.47
CA ILE A 42 16.13 -1.06 15.40
C ILE A 42 16.11 -0.23 14.12
N LEU A 43 17.21 0.45 13.79
CA LEU A 43 17.30 1.24 12.55
C LEU A 43 17.13 0.38 11.30
N ALA A 44 17.75 -0.79 11.26
CA ALA A 44 17.66 -1.70 10.12
C ALA A 44 16.24 -2.25 9.93
N TRP A 45 15.57 -2.67 11.01
CA TRP A 45 14.19 -3.16 10.96
C TRP A 45 13.19 -2.07 10.60
N THR A 46 13.30 -0.89 11.21
CA THR A 46 12.42 0.25 10.89
C THR A 46 12.57 0.69 9.43
N THR A 47 13.80 0.74 8.91
CA THR A 47 14.06 1.05 7.49
C THR A 47 13.50 -0.05 6.58
N SER A 48 13.68 -1.32 6.93
CA SER A 48 13.11 -2.45 6.19
C SER A 48 11.58 -2.36 6.07
N VAL A 49 10.88 -2.14 7.19
CA VAL A 49 9.42 -1.96 7.21
C VAL A 49 9.00 -0.76 6.37
N THR A 50 9.71 0.36 6.49
CA THR A 50 9.40 1.58 5.72
C THR A 50 9.51 1.33 4.21
N LEU A 51 10.55 0.62 3.77
CA LEU A 51 10.72 0.26 2.35
C LEU A 51 9.61 -0.66 1.84
N ILE A 52 9.17 -1.62 2.67
CA ILE A 52 8.04 -2.50 2.32
C ILE A 52 6.75 -1.69 2.17
N LEU A 53 6.50 -0.74 3.08
CA LEU A 53 5.31 0.12 3.02
C LEU A 53 5.33 1.00 1.77
N LEU A 54 6.46 1.64 1.46
CA LEU A 54 6.61 2.45 0.26
C LEU A 54 6.41 1.63 -1.02
N ASP A 55 6.95 0.41 -1.07
CA ASP A 55 6.74 -0.50 -2.19
C ASP A 55 5.25 -0.87 -2.36
N ARG A 56 4.57 -1.18 -1.26
CA ARG A 56 3.11 -1.44 -1.28
C ARG A 56 2.32 -0.23 -1.74
N MET A 57 2.66 0.97 -1.26
CA MET A 57 1.99 2.20 -1.70
C MET A 57 2.23 2.47 -3.19
N ALA A 58 3.44 2.23 -3.69
CA ALA A 58 3.75 2.38 -5.11
C ALA A 58 2.95 1.39 -5.98
N LYS A 59 2.86 0.13 -5.56
CA LYS A 59 2.03 -0.90 -6.22
C LYS A 59 0.55 -0.52 -6.19
N TYR A 60 0.04 -0.11 -5.03
CA TYR A 60 -1.34 0.34 -4.88
C TYR A 60 -1.66 1.54 -5.77
N ARG A 61 -0.77 2.55 -5.83
CA ARG A 61 -0.95 3.69 -6.74
C ARG A 61 -0.94 3.27 -8.21
N ALA A 62 -0.08 2.34 -8.60
CA ALA A 62 -0.03 1.83 -9.97
C ALA A 62 -1.29 1.02 -10.34
N GLU A 63 -1.90 0.34 -9.38
CA GLU A 63 -3.11 -0.47 -9.58
C GLU A 63 -4.40 0.38 -9.55
N VAL A 64 -4.44 1.41 -8.70
CA VAL A 64 -5.62 2.28 -8.52
C VAL A 64 -5.63 3.50 -9.45
N GLY A 65 -4.46 4.03 -9.84
CA GLY A 65 -4.36 5.13 -10.81
C GLY A 65 -5.16 4.91 -12.10
N PRO A 66 -5.06 3.75 -12.77
CA PRO A 66 -5.85 3.48 -13.97
C PRO A 66 -7.34 3.34 -13.69
N LEU A 67 -7.75 2.89 -12.49
CA LEU A 67 -9.16 2.81 -12.12
C LEU A 67 -9.78 4.19 -11.86
N GLN A 68 -9.00 5.15 -11.35
CA GLN A 68 -9.42 6.54 -11.22
C GLN A 68 -9.48 7.27 -12.57
N ASP A 69 -8.53 7.01 -13.48
CA ASP A 69 -8.58 7.56 -14.86
C ASP A 69 -9.82 7.05 -15.61
N MET A 70 -10.13 5.74 -15.53
CA MET A 70 -11.34 5.20 -16.17
C MET A 70 -12.65 5.77 -15.60
N TRP A 71 -12.65 6.17 -14.32
CA TRP A 71 -13.82 6.80 -13.70
C TRP A 71 -13.90 8.30 -14.07
N SER A 72 -12.75 8.97 -14.21
CA SER A 72 -12.67 10.36 -14.65
C SER A 72 -13.01 10.55 -16.14
N ASP A 73 -12.70 9.57 -17.00
CA ASP A 73 -13.08 9.58 -18.42
C ASP A 73 -14.54 9.11 -18.64
N GLY A 74 -15.18 8.52 -17.64
CA GLY A 74 -16.59 8.09 -17.70
C GLY A 74 -17.60 9.18 -17.33
N GLU A 75 -17.15 10.36 -16.92
CA GLU A 75 -18.00 11.43 -16.36
C GLU A 75 -17.82 12.78 -17.11
N SER A 76 -17.50 12.73 -18.41
CA SER A 76 -17.34 13.95 -19.22
C SER A 76 -17.95 13.92 -20.62
N GLU A 77 -18.99 13.12 -20.84
CA GLU A 77 -19.92 13.41 -21.92
C GLU A 77 -21.32 13.62 -21.34
N ASP A 78 -21.85 14.81 -21.60
CA ASP A 78 -23.22 15.23 -21.40
C ASP A 78 -24.21 14.30 -22.16
N GLU A 79 -24.35 13.06 -21.72
CA GLU A 79 -25.54 12.29 -22.04
C GLU A 79 -26.61 12.69 -21.01
N GLU A 80 -27.48 13.62 -21.42
CA GLU A 80 -28.86 13.68 -20.96
C GLU A 80 -29.49 12.29 -21.16
N THR A 81 -29.16 11.36 -20.28
CA THR A 81 -29.92 10.13 -20.12
C THR A 81 -31.26 10.60 -19.59
N GLU A 82 -32.31 10.42 -20.40
CA GLU A 82 -33.69 10.51 -19.92
C GLU A 82 -33.81 9.57 -18.72
N VAL A 83 -33.64 10.12 -17.52
CA VAL A 83 -33.85 9.38 -16.29
C VAL A 83 -35.35 9.18 -16.21
N GLU A 84 -35.83 8.01 -16.63
CA GLU A 84 -37.16 7.57 -16.26
C GLU A 84 -37.29 7.77 -14.75
N PRO A 85 -38.30 8.53 -14.29
CA PRO A 85 -38.43 8.81 -12.87
C PRO A 85 -38.50 7.48 -12.13
N LEU A 86 -37.58 7.29 -11.17
CA LEU A 86 -37.53 6.11 -10.31
C LEU A 86 -38.95 5.77 -9.86
N ALA A 87 -39.36 4.51 -10.10
CA ALA A 87 -40.70 4.05 -9.78
C ALA A 87 -41.06 4.40 -8.33
N ASN A 88 -42.28 4.88 -8.14
CA ASN A 88 -42.74 5.38 -6.86
C ASN A 88 -42.51 4.30 -5.78
N PRO A 89 -41.74 4.57 -4.70
CA PRO A 89 -41.39 3.58 -3.70
C PRO A 89 -42.62 2.96 -3.00
N ARG A 90 -43.78 3.65 -3.06
CA ARG A 90 -45.07 3.11 -2.58
C ARG A 90 -45.63 2.00 -3.46
N GLU A 91 -45.31 1.98 -4.76
CA GLU A 91 -45.71 0.89 -5.68
C GLU A 91 -44.80 -0.33 -5.55
N LEU A 92 -43.57 -0.13 -5.07
CA LEU A 92 -42.58 -1.16 -4.79
C LEU A 92 -42.73 -1.83 -3.41
N GLY A 93 -43.75 -1.44 -2.62
CA GLY A 93 -44.00 -2.00 -1.28
C GLY A 93 -42.89 -1.71 -0.27
N LEU A 94 -41.97 -0.78 -0.58
CA LEU A 94 -40.95 -0.33 0.34
C LEU A 94 -41.57 0.73 1.26
N ASP A 95 -42.17 0.26 2.35
CA ASP A 95 -42.64 1.12 3.44
C ASP A 95 -41.43 1.60 4.24
N VAL A 96 -40.69 2.56 3.68
CA VAL A 96 -39.58 3.22 4.36
C VAL A 96 -40.17 4.46 5.05
N PRO A 97 -40.25 4.48 6.39
CA PRO A 97 -40.65 5.68 7.11
C PRO A 97 -39.56 6.76 6.93
N LEU A 98 -40.00 7.97 6.58
CA LEU A 98 -39.19 9.20 6.46
C LEU A 98 -38.36 9.48 7.71
#